data_AF-A0A956VX98-F1
#
_entry.id   AF-A0A956VX98-F1
#
_cell.length_a   1.000
_cell.length_b   1.000
_cell.length_c   1.000
_cell.angle_alpha   90.00
_cell.angle_beta   90.00
_cell.angle_gamma   90.00
#
_symmetry.space_group_name_H-M   'P 1'
#
loop_
_entity.id
_entity.type
_entity.pdbx_description
1 polymer ?
#
loop_
_entity_poly.entity_id
_entity_poly.type
_entity_poly.pdbx_seq_one_letter_code
_entity_poly.pdbx_strand_id
1 'polypeptide(L)'
;VALLDLLAAEGFAAPGTPGGVTVAGNGGAALFYVDGQETATVDRLAAFLMRHEWAGPIVAADRHGKLEGTVPASRLGLEGSRTPDLLMSFAWRDEPNQHGKPGMIWASGGAAGRGTHGSMSPWEFRTYTVARGPAFKAGEVLDIPTGHPDLAPTFLRVLGLPIPGHMQGRAIVEALAGTEAAGVPEVEVIEATRDLEGVRYRQALTFGRMPGGHAHLVAAEAERVDLAALESPLATA
;
A
#
# COMPACT_ATOMS: atom_id res chain seq x y z
N VAL A 1 -10.34 1.25 20.21
CA VAL A 1 -9.15 0.97 21.05
C VAL A 1 -7.95 1.52 20.32
N ALA A 2 -7.02 2.22 20.99
CA ALA A 2 -5.85 2.75 20.31
C ALA A 2 -4.83 1.63 20.04
N LEU A 3 -4.07 1.72 18.94
CA LEU A 3 -3.06 0.70 18.61
C LEU A 3 -2.02 0.53 19.72
N LEU A 4 -1.61 1.63 20.38
CA LEU A 4 -0.66 1.56 21.50
C LEU A 4 -1.18 0.73 22.67
N ASP A 5 -2.48 0.79 22.97
CA ASP A 5 -3.08 -0.03 24.04
C ASP A 5 -3.03 -1.52 23.69
N LEU A 6 -3.28 -1.85 22.41
CA LEU A 6 -3.19 -3.22 21.90
C LEU A 6 -1.75 -3.75 21.97
N LEU A 7 -0.77 -2.94 21.59
CA LEU A 7 0.64 -3.30 21.69
C LEU A 7 1.09 -3.48 23.15
N ALA A 8 0.65 -2.62 24.05
CA ALA A 8 0.95 -2.77 25.47
C ALA A 8 0.34 -4.06 26.06
N ALA A 9 -0.89 -4.40 25.66
CA ALA A 9 -1.54 -5.65 26.07
C ALA A 9 -0.81 -6.91 25.56
N GLU A 10 -0.19 -6.83 24.38
CA GLU A 10 0.67 -7.89 23.82
C GLU A 10 2.11 -7.88 24.40
N GLY A 11 2.41 -6.97 25.32
CA GLY A 11 3.73 -6.91 25.98
C GLY A 11 4.83 -6.30 25.11
N PHE A 12 4.50 -5.37 24.21
CA PHE A 12 5.49 -4.48 23.61
C PHE A 12 5.94 -3.41 24.61
N ALA A 13 7.23 -3.09 24.57
CA ALA A 13 7.80 -2.03 25.38
C ALA A 13 7.22 -0.66 24.96
N ALA A 14 7.15 0.27 25.92
CA ALA A 14 6.59 1.58 25.70
C ALA A 14 7.47 2.42 24.75
N PRO A 15 6.88 3.33 23.95
CA PRO A 15 7.64 4.27 23.12
C PRO A 15 8.74 5.00 23.91
N GLY A 16 9.93 5.15 23.31
CA GLY A 16 11.08 5.83 23.93
C GLY A 16 11.86 4.99 24.94
N THR A 17 11.58 3.70 25.05
CA THR A 17 12.39 2.72 25.80
C THR A 17 13.04 1.74 24.83
N PRO A 18 14.15 1.06 25.19
CA PRO A 18 14.81 0.09 24.30
C PRO A 18 13.83 -0.99 23.79
N GLY A 19 13.75 -1.17 22.47
CA GLY A 19 12.78 -2.08 21.83
C GLY A 19 11.33 -1.59 21.85
N GLY A 20 11.10 -0.35 22.32
CA GLY A 20 9.79 0.28 22.38
C GLY A 20 9.24 0.61 20.99
N VAL A 21 7.94 0.41 20.80
CA VAL A 21 7.28 0.63 19.51
C VAL A 21 6.54 1.97 19.53
N THR A 22 7.04 2.94 18.75
CA THR A 22 6.32 4.19 18.48
C THR A 22 5.37 3.98 17.32
N VAL A 23 4.10 4.38 17.51
CA VAL A 23 3.06 4.32 16.47
C VAL A 23 2.74 5.73 16.00
N ALA A 24 2.90 5.97 14.70
CA ALA A 24 2.41 7.16 14.02
C ALA A 24 1.19 6.81 13.17
N GLY A 25 0.00 7.23 13.63
CA GLY A 25 -1.25 7.04 12.91
C GLY A 25 -1.31 7.92 11.65
N ASN A 26 -1.75 7.35 10.53
CA ASN A 26 -1.88 8.03 9.24
C ASN A 26 -3.27 7.73 8.62
N GLY A 27 -4.33 7.99 9.39
CA GLY A 27 -5.70 7.70 8.97
C GLY A 27 -5.90 6.21 8.69
N GLY A 28 -6.02 5.86 7.40
CA GLY A 28 -6.16 4.50 6.88
C GLY A 28 -4.89 3.64 6.89
N ALA A 29 -3.79 4.14 7.45
CA ALA A 29 -2.60 3.35 7.76
C ALA A 29 -2.00 3.70 9.14
N ALA A 30 -1.04 2.89 9.57
CA ALA A 30 -0.17 3.17 10.72
C ALA A 30 1.30 2.87 10.37
N LEU A 31 2.19 3.71 10.86
CA LEU A 31 3.64 3.59 10.72
C LEU A 31 4.22 3.23 12.08
N PHE A 32 5.12 2.25 12.11
CA PHE A 32 5.72 1.72 13.33
C PHE A 32 7.23 1.93 13.31
N TYR A 33 7.76 2.48 14.39
CA TYR A 33 9.18 2.71 14.60
C TYR A 33 9.61 2.01 15.88
N VAL A 34 10.57 1.09 15.77
CA VAL A 34 11.13 0.34 16.90
C VAL A 34 12.41 1.02 17.36
N ASP A 35 12.45 1.40 18.64
CA ASP A 35 13.67 1.94 19.25
C ASP A 35 14.80 0.90 19.17
N GLY A 36 15.96 1.31 18.63
CA GLY A 36 17.08 0.42 18.34
C GLY A 36 16.95 -0.41 17.06
N GLN A 37 15.81 -0.36 16.36
CA GLN A 37 15.57 -1.05 15.07
C GLN A 37 15.84 -2.56 15.13
N GLU A 38 15.54 -3.21 16.26
CA GLU A 38 15.78 -4.64 16.43
C GLU A 38 14.83 -5.46 15.55
N THR A 39 15.38 -6.14 14.54
CA THR A 39 14.63 -6.97 13.59
C THR A 39 13.74 -8.02 14.27
N ALA A 40 14.15 -8.58 15.41
CA ALA A 40 13.33 -9.54 16.16
C ALA A 40 12.03 -8.91 16.70
N THR A 41 12.09 -7.67 17.18
CA THR A 41 10.92 -6.92 17.65
C THR A 41 10.01 -6.53 16.49
N VAL A 42 10.60 -6.17 15.35
CA VAL A 42 9.87 -5.88 14.10
C VAL A 42 9.16 -7.13 13.58
N ASP A 43 9.81 -8.29 13.56
CA ASP A 43 9.19 -9.55 13.14
C ASP A 43 8.04 -9.95 14.07
N ARG A 44 8.23 -9.80 15.39
CA ARG A 44 7.16 -10.03 16.38
C ARG A 44 5.97 -9.11 16.15
N LEU A 45 6.23 -7.84 15.86
CA LEU A 45 5.19 -6.85 15.54
C LEU A 45 4.44 -7.23 14.26
N ALA A 46 5.15 -7.63 13.20
CA ALA A 46 4.53 -8.11 11.96
C ALA A 46 3.60 -9.31 12.23
N ALA A 47 4.06 -10.31 12.98
CA ALA A 47 3.25 -11.48 13.36
C ALA A 47 2.00 -11.09 14.15
N PHE A 48 2.11 -10.16 15.10
CA PHE A 48 0.97 -9.63 15.85
C PHE A 48 -0.08 -8.98 14.93
N LEU A 49 0.35 -8.06 14.05
CA LEU A 49 -0.55 -7.39 13.11
C LEU A 49 -1.26 -8.40 12.18
N MET A 50 -0.51 -9.38 11.67
CA MET A 50 -1.03 -10.40 10.77
C MET A 50 -2.13 -11.29 11.39
N ARG A 51 -2.26 -11.35 12.72
CA ARG A 51 -3.35 -12.09 13.40
C ARG A 51 -4.68 -11.34 13.44
N HIS A 52 -4.67 -10.02 13.28
CA HIS A 52 -5.85 -9.20 13.55
C HIS A 52 -6.57 -8.74 12.30
N GLU A 53 -7.88 -9.01 12.19
CA GLU A 53 -8.70 -8.68 11.01
C GLU A 53 -8.61 -7.24 10.50
N TRP A 54 -8.33 -6.28 11.39
CA TRP A 54 -8.24 -4.86 11.05
C TRP A 54 -6.95 -4.50 10.30
N ALA A 55 -5.91 -5.32 10.38
CA ALA A 55 -4.66 -5.11 9.68
C ALA A 55 -4.77 -5.62 8.23
N GLY A 56 -4.46 -4.75 7.28
CA GLY A 56 -4.40 -5.06 5.85
C GLY A 56 -2.95 -5.34 5.41
N PRO A 57 -2.56 -4.92 4.19
CA PRO A 57 -1.20 -5.07 3.67
C PRO A 57 -0.12 -4.52 4.61
N ILE A 58 1.01 -5.24 4.71
CA ILE A 58 2.13 -4.92 5.62
C ILE A 58 3.43 -4.84 4.82
N VAL A 59 4.15 -3.75 5.04
CA VAL A 59 5.39 -3.40 4.35
C VAL A 59 6.48 -3.24 5.39
N ALA A 60 7.66 -3.80 5.12
CA ALA A 60 8.81 -3.72 6.02
C ALA A 60 9.94 -2.91 5.39
N ALA A 61 10.65 -2.12 6.20
CA ALA A 61 11.87 -1.46 5.75
C ALA A 61 12.91 -2.49 5.30
N ASP A 62 13.61 -2.20 4.20
CA ASP A 62 14.56 -3.13 3.58
C ASP A 62 15.73 -3.49 4.53
N ARG A 63 16.02 -2.62 5.53
CA ARG A 63 17.05 -2.86 6.55
C ARG A 63 16.81 -4.12 7.40
N HIS A 64 15.58 -4.60 7.48
CA HIS A 64 15.24 -5.83 8.21
C HIS A 64 15.38 -7.10 7.37
N GLY A 65 15.78 -6.97 6.10
CA GLY A 65 15.85 -8.10 5.17
C GLY A 65 14.46 -8.66 4.86
N LYS A 66 14.38 -9.97 4.63
CA LYS A 66 13.12 -10.65 4.31
C LYS A 66 12.41 -11.05 5.61
N LEU A 67 11.33 -10.36 5.95
CA LEU A 67 10.39 -10.76 6.99
C LEU A 67 9.20 -11.50 6.37
N GLU A 68 8.87 -12.68 6.89
CA GLU A 68 7.75 -13.49 6.38
C GLU A 68 6.44 -12.72 6.43
N GLY A 69 5.62 -12.89 5.39
CA GLY A 69 4.34 -12.19 5.25
C GLY A 69 4.46 -10.70 4.94
N THR A 70 5.63 -10.11 4.72
CA THR A 70 5.80 -8.68 4.40
C THR A 70 6.26 -8.43 2.96
N VAL A 71 6.01 -7.22 2.44
CA VAL A 71 6.61 -6.71 1.19
C VAL A 71 7.67 -5.66 1.52
N PRO A 72 8.84 -5.61 0.84
CA PRO A 72 9.86 -4.60 1.10
C PRO A 72 9.40 -3.17 0.75
N ALA A 73 9.77 -2.18 1.56
CA ALA A 73 9.40 -0.77 1.39
C ALA A 73 9.93 -0.17 0.08
N SER A 74 11.07 -0.65 -0.43
CA SER A 74 11.60 -0.24 -1.73
C SER A 74 10.64 -0.52 -2.89
N ARG A 75 9.77 -1.53 -2.77
CA ARG A 75 8.77 -1.87 -3.79
C ARG A 75 7.69 -0.81 -3.96
N LEU A 76 7.49 0.03 -2.95
CA LEU A 76 6.51 1.12 -2.95
C LEU A 76 7.18 2.51 -3.03
N GLY A 77 8.50 2.57 -3.23
CA GLY A 77 9.24 3.84 -3.19
C GLY A 77 9.25 4.50 -1.81
N LEU A 78 9.07 3.72 -0.74
CA LEU A 78 9.02 4.22 0.64
C LEU A 78 10.37 4.13 1.37
N GLU A 79 11.39 3.50 0.76
CA GLU A 79 12.71 3.34 1.39
C GLU A 79 13.52 4.65 1.40
N GLY A 80 14.24 4.90 2.49
CA GLY A 80 14.96 6.13 2.76
C GLY A 80 15.25 6.34 4.26
N SER A 81 15.75 7.53 4.60
CA SER A 81 16.21 7.83 5.98
C SER A 81 15.09 7.95 7.01
N ARG A 82 13.82 7.99 6.59
CA ARG A 82 12.64 8.13 7.46
C ARG A 82 11.67 6.96 7.37
N THR A 83 12.05 5.90 6.66
CA THR A 83 11.20 4.73 6.44
C THR A 83 10.87 4.08 7.79
N PRO A 84 9.58 3.85 8.09
CA PRO A 84 9.19 3.13 9.29
C PRO A 84 9.67 1.68 9.20
N ASP A 85 9.93 1.06 10.34
CA ASP A 85 10.37 -0.34 10.37
C ASP A 85 9.26 -1.27 9.86
N LEU A 86 7.99 -0.93 10.16
CA LEU A 86 6.80 -1.45 9.47
C LEU A 86 5.83 -0.33 9.10
N LEU A 87 5.20 -0.46 7.94
CA LEU A 87 3.97 0.22 7.58
C LEU A 87 2.87 -0.81 7.45
N MET A 88 1.69 -0.51 7.99
CA MET A 88 0.50 -1.31 7.80
C MET A 88 -0.62 -0.42 7.27
N SER A 89 -1.15 -0.76 6.09
CA SER A 89 -2.46 -0.26 5.69
C SER A 89 -3.52 -0.99 6.50
N PHE A 90 -4.51 -0.30 7.03
CA PHE A 90 -5.69 -0.96 7.55
C PHE A 90 -6.38 -1.74 6.43
N ALA A 91 -7.03 -2.84 6.79
CA ALA A 91 -7.79 -3.62 5.84
C ALA A 91 -8.99 -2.79 5.33
N TRP A 92 -9.45 -3.13 4.14
CA TRP A 92 -10.54 -2.43 3.49
C TRP A 92 -11.57 -3.45 3.01
N ARG A 93 -12.79 -2.96 2.81
CA ARG A 93 -13.97 -3.76 2.49
C ARG A 93 -14.75 -3.07 1.38
N ASP A 94 -15.17 -3.87 0.39
CA ASP A 94 -15.93 -3.38 -0.76
C ASP A 94 -17.43 -3.33 -0.47
N GLU A 95 -17.87 -3.92 0.65
CA GLU A 95 -19.25 -3.94 1.07
C GLU A 95 -19.81 -2.51 1.21
N PRO A 96 -21.05 -2.25 0.76
CA PRO A 96 -21.66 -0.95 0.94
C PRO A 96 -21.86 -0.61 2.42
N ASN A 97 -21.54 0.63 2.80
CA ASN A 97 -21.85 1.18 4.12
C ASN A 97 -23.36 1.48 4.26
N GLN A 98 -23.75 2.06 5.41
CA GLN A 98 -25.14 2.42 5.71
C GLN A 98 -25.80 3.41 4.71
N HIS A 99 -25.00 4.05 3.85
CA HIS A 99 -25.45 4.95 2.78
C HIS A 99 -25.29 4.34 1.38
N GLY A 100 -25.02 3.04 1.28
CA GLY A 100 -24.84 2.33 0.01
C GLY A 100 -23.53 2.66 -0.71
N LYS A 101 -22.49 3.12 -0.01
CA LYS A 101 -21.18 3.44 -0.60
C LYS A 101 -20.10 2.43 -0.20
N PRO A 102 -19.32 1.87 -1.15
CA PRO A 102 -18.23 0.93 -0.87
C PRO A 102 -17.00 1.65 -0.29
N GLY A 103 -15.93 0.90 0.01
CA GLY A 103 -14.64 1.45 0.44
C GLY A 103 -14.56 1.72 1.93
N MET A 104 -15.15 0.85 2.75
CA MET A 104 -15.00 0.93 4.20
C MET A 104 -13.59 0.50 4.61
N ILE A 105 -13.03 1.19 5.60
CA ILE A 105 -11.72 0.87 6.16
C ILE A 105 -11.78 0.90 7.69
N TRP A 106 -10.85 0.19 8.34
CA TRP A 106 -10.44 0.56 9.69
C TRP A 106 -9.53 1.81 9.65
N ALA A 107 -9.45 2.54 10.75
CA ALA A 107 -8.68 3.76 10.83
C ALA A 107 -7.97 3.89 12.18
N SER A 108 -6.81 4.57 12.17
CA SER A 108 -6.03 4.90 13.37
C SER A 108 -6.71 5.93 14.29
N GLY A 109 -7.79 6.56 13.84
CA GLY A 109 -8.57 7.53 14.60
C GLY A 109 -9.75 8.08 13.82
N GLY A 110 -10.41 9.10 14.39
CA GLY A 110 -11.61 9.72 13.81
C GLY A 110 -12.91 9.03 14.24
N ALA A 111 -14.04 9.58 13.75
CA ALA A 111 -15.37 9.04 14.03
C ALA A 111 -15.92 8.31 12.80
N ALA A 112 -16.65 7.22 13.03
CA ALA A 112 -17.33 6.48 11.98
C ALA A 112 -18.22 7.40 11.13
N GLY A 113 -18.19 7.22 9.80
CA GLY A 113 -18.97 8.02 8.86
C GLY A 113 -18.43 9.43 8.57
N ARG A 114 -17.27 9.82 9.12
CA ARG A 114 -16.65 11.14 8.85
C ARG A 114 -15.60 11.15 7.74
N GLY A 115 -15.31 9.99 7.15
CA GLY A 115 -14.26 9.84 6.14
C GLY A 115 -12.85 9.96 6.72
N THR A 116 -11.89 9.33 6.05
CA THR A 116 -10.46 9.46 6.29
C THR A 116 -9.72 9.12 4.99
N HIS A 117 -8.41 9.28 4.98
CA HIS A 117 -7.54 8.84 3.89
C HIS A 117 -6.30 8.11 4.43
N GLY A 118 -5.42 7.65 3.55
CA GLY A 118 -4.10 7.12 3.88
C GLY A 118 -4.00 5.60 3.87
N SER A 119 -5.05 4.87 3.45
CA SER A 119 -4.97 3.42 3.24
C SER A 119 -4.49 3.06 1.83
N MET A 120 -4.20 1.78 1.65
CA MET A 120 -4.03 1.12 0.35
C MET A 120 -5.35 0.56 -0.18
N SER A 121 -6.50 1.13 0.18
CA SER A 121 -7.78 0.81 -0.45
C SER A 121 -7.82 1.39 -1.88
N PRO A 122 -8.27 0.62 -2.89
CA PRO A 122 -8.48 1.17 -4.23
C PRO A 122 -9.51 2.30 -4.25
N TRP A 123 -10.37 2.42 -3.24
CA TRP A 123 -11.31 3.52 -3.07
C TRP A 123 -10.67 4.82 -2.55
N GLU A 124 -9.43 4.76 -2.08
CA GLU A 124 -8.68 5.92 -1.59
C GLU A 124 -7.55 6.34 -2.51
N PHE A 125 -6.69 5.39 -2.95
CA PHE A 125 -5.51 5.77 -3.72
C PHE A 125 -5.78 5.95 -5.23
N ARG A 126 -6.92 5.47 -5.76
CA ARG A 126 -7.30 5.72 -7.16
C ARG A 126 -7.94 7.11 -7.28
N THR A 127 -7.11 8.10 -7.56
CA THR A 127 -7.52 9.47 -7.86
C THR A 127 -7.66 9.68 -9.37
N TYR A 128 -8.58 10.56 -9.80
CA TYR A 128 -8.69 10.94 -11.21
C TYR A 128 -7.85 12.19 -11.52
N THR A 129 -7.27 12.24 -12.72
CA THR A 129 -6.58 13.42 -13.26
C THR A 129 -7.29 13.86 -14.54
N VAL A 130 -7.56 15.17 -14.67
CA VAL A 130 -8.13 15.76 -15.88
C VAL A 130 -7.14 16.76 -16.46
N ALA A 131 -6.80 16.58 -17.73
CA ALA A 131 -5.95 17.51 -18.47
C ALA A 131 -6.71 18.06 -19.67
N ARG A 132 -6.54 19.37 -19.94
CA ARG A 132 -7.14 20.04 -21.10
C ARG A 132 -6.21 21.11 -21.65
N GLY A 133 -5.96 21.05 -22.95
CA GLY A 133 -5.15 22.03 -23.66
C GLY A 133 -4.74 21.50 -25.03
N PRO A 134 -4.12 22.34 -25.88
CA PRO A 134 -3.73 21.96 -27.24
C PRO A 134 -2.69 20.84 -27.30
N ALA A 135 -1.96 20.62 -26.20
CA ALA A 135 -0.97 19.55 -26.09
C ALA A 135 -1.58 18.17 -25.76
N PHE A 136 -2.86 18.10 -25.38
CA PHE A 136 -3.52 16.86 -24.94
C PHE A 136 -4.51 16.36 -25.98
N LYS A 137 -4.70 15.04 -26.06
CA LYS A 137 -5.78 14.43 -26.84
C LYS A 137 -7.14 14.85 -26.26
N ALA A 138 -8.14 14.97 -27.13
CA ALA A 138 -9.48 15.40 -26.75
C ALA A 138 -10.45 14.21 -26.67
N GLY A 139 -11.26 14.15 -25.61
CA GLY A 139 -12.29 13.11 -25.45
C GLY A 139 -11.77 11.72 -25.08
N GLU A 140 -10.49 11.62 -24.70
CA GLU A 140 -9.86 10.36 -24.33
C GLU A 140 -10.02 10.06 -22.83
N VAL A 141 -10.23 8.78 -22.51
CA VAL A 141 -10.11 8.22 -21.17
C VAL A 141 -8.95 7.24 -21.19
N LEU A 142 -8.02 7.41 -20.26
CA LEU A 142 -6.83 6.56 -20.17
C LEU A 142 -6.95 5.66 -18.93
N ASP A 143 -7.13 4.37 -19.17
CA ASP A 143 -7.16 3.34 -18.11
C ASP A 143 -5.77 2.75 -17.81
N ILE A 144 -4.72 3.34 -18.40
CA ILE A 144 -3.35 2.93 -18.11
C ILE A 144 -2.92 3.39 -16.70
N PRO A 145 -2.09 2.61 -16.00
CA PRO A 145 -1.52 3.02 -14.72
C PRO A 145 -0.72 4.33 -14.88
N THR A 146 -1.08 5.31 -14.06
CA THR A 146 -0.38 6.59 -13.89
C THR A 146 -0.36 6.96 -12.41
N GLY A 147 0.55 7.83 -12.01
CA GLY A 147 0.62 8.35 -10.65
C GLY A 147 1.05 9.80 -10.57
N HIS A 148 0.91 10.40 -9.40
CA HIS A 148 1.35 11.77 -9.13
C HIS A 148 2.80 12.07 -9.57
N PRO A 149 3.78 11.16 -9.43
CA PRO A 149 5.15 11.39 -9.93
C PRO A 149 5.24 11.65 -11.44
N ASP A 150 4.24 11.24 -12.23
CA ASP A 150 4.23 11.40 -13.70
C ASP A 150 3.78 12.78 -14.16
N LEU A 151 3.15 13.56 -13.27
CA LEU A 151 2.60 14.88 -13.61
C LEU A 151 3.70 15.88 -13.98
N ALA A 152 4.76 15.96 -13.17
CA ALA A 152 5.86 16.89 -13.43
C ALA A 152 6.62 16.57 -14.73
N PRO A 153 7.03 15.31 -15.02
CA PRO A 153 7.57 14.91 -16.31
C PRO A 153 6.65 15.24 -17.49
N THR A 154 5.33 15.07 -17.32
CA THR A 154 4.33 15.42 -18.34
C THR A 154 4.32 16.93 -18.62
N PHE A 155 4.34 17.77 -17.58
CA PHE A 155 4.39 19.22 -17.76
C PHE A 155 5.69 19.69 -18.41
N LEU A 156 6.84 19.15 -18.00
CA LEU A 156 8.12 19.46 -18.63
C LEU A 156 8.12 19.09 -20.11
N ARG A 157 7.57 17.91 -20.44
CA ARG A 157 7.41 17.47 -21.83
C ARG A 157 6.55 18.43 -22.66
N VAL A 158 5.41 18.87 -22.13
CA VAL A 158 4.52 19.84 -22.79
C VAL A 158 5.21 21.19 -23.00
N LEU A 159 6.03 21.62 -22.04
CA LEU A 159 6.79 22.87 -22.12
C LEU A 159 8.05 22.78 -23.00
N GLY A 160 8.39 21.60 -23.54
CA GLY A 160 9.62 21.39 -24.29
C GLY A 160 10.89 21.49 -23.44
N LEU A 161 10.78 21.26 -22.13
CA LEU A 161 11.88 21.32 -21.17
C LEU A 161 12.48 19.92 -20.92
N PRO A 162 13.79 19.82 -20.61
CA PRO A 162 14.41 18.55 -20.26
C PRO A 162 13.80 17.98 -18.98
N ILE A 163 13.57 16.66 -18.97
CA ILE A 163 13.14 15.92 -17.78
C ILE A 163 14.39 15.47 -17.03
N PRO A 164 14.62 15.91 -15.79
CA PRO A 164 15.76 15.46 -15.00
C PRO A 164 15.70 13.96 -14.71
N GLY A 165 16.81 13.24 -14.89
CA GLY A 165 16.87 11.78 -14.70
C GLY A 165 16.67 11.30 -13.25
N HIS A 166 16.61 12.20 -12.28
CA HIS A 166 16.31 11.87 -10.88
C HIS A 166 14.79 11.89 -10.56
N MET A 167 13.94 12.28 -11.51
CA MET A 167 12.49 12.14 -11.36
C MET A 167 12.09 10.67 -11.49
N GLN A 168 11.28 10.18 -10.56
CA GLN A 168 10.84 8.78 -10.53
C GLN A 168 9.69 8.49 -11.51
N GLY A 169 8.90 9.51 -11.86
CA GLY A 169 7.79 9.37 -12.80
C GLY A 169 8.23 9.47 -14.26
N ARG A 170 7.28 9.19 -15.15
CA ARG A 170 7.42 9.29 -16.61
C ARG A 170 6.47 10.34 -17.18
N ALA A 171 6.74 10.83 -18.38
CA ALA A 171 5.72 11.59 -19.09
C ALA A 171 4.57 10.65 -19.52
N ILE A 172 3.33 11.07 -19.30
CA ILE A 172 2.11 10.36 -19.73
C ILE A 172 1.89 10.67 -21.22
N VAL A 173 2.76 10.14 -22.07
CA VAL A 173 2.75 10.38 -23.52
C VAL A 173 1.46 9.88 -24.18
N GLU A 174 0.75 8.95 -23.57
CA GLU A 174 -0.55 8.47 -24.03
C GLU A 174 -1.60 9.58 -24.04
N ALA A 175 -1.47 10.56 -23.15
CA ALA A 175 -2.37 11.71 -23.03
C ALA A 175 -2.05 12.84 -24.02
N LEU A 176 -0.86 12.86 -24.61
CA LEU A 176 -0.39 13.97 -25.43
C LEU A 176 -0.83 13.83 -26.89
N ALA A 177 -1.18 14.94 -27.53
CA ALA A 177 -1.57 14.95 -28.94
C ALA A 177 -0.34 14.69 -29.83
N GLY A 178 -0.50 13.85 -30.87
CA GLY A 178 0.56 13.54 -31.82
C GLY A 178 1.66 12.62 -31.29
N THR A 179 1.43 11.95 -30.15
CA THR A 179 2.33 10.94 -29.60
C THR A 179 1.68 9.56 -29.58
N GLU A 180 2.48 8.56 -29.90
CA GLU A 180 2.14 7.16 -29.74
C GLU A 180 2.21 6.75 -28.26
N ALA A 181 1.41 5.75 -27.90
CA ALA A 181 1.43 5.21 -26.54
C ALA A 181 2.76 4.50 -26.24
N ALA A 182 3.22 4.53 -24.99
CA ALA A 182 4.48 3.89 -24.61
C ALA A 182 4.44 2.35 -24.69
N GLY A 183 3.23 1.77 -24.78
CA GLY A 183 2.97 0.33 -24.87
C GLY A 183 1.91 -0.13 -23.88
N VAL A 184 1.74 -1.45 -23.76
CA VAL A 184 0.83 -2.06 -22.79
C VAL A 184 1.59 -2.28 -21.46
N PRO A 185 1.00 -1.92 -20.31
CA PRO A 185 1.62 -2.22 -19.02
C PRO A 185 1.68 -3.73 -18.76
N GLU A 186 2.79 -4.18 -18.19
CA GLU A 186 2.88 -5.52 -17.61
C GLU A 186 2.25 -5.51 -16.21
N VAL A 187 1.52 -6.57 -15.88
CA VAL A 187 0.99 -6.76 -14.53
C VAL A 187 1.99 -7.59 -13.74
N GLU A 188 2.42 -7.06 -12.60
CA GLU A 188 3.23 -7.79 -11.63
C GLU A 188 2.46 -7.89 -10.31
N VAL A 189 2.45 -9.09 -9.73
CA VAL A 189 1.89 -9.32 -8.40
C VAL A 189 3.03 -9.74 -7.48
N ILE A 190 3.15 -9.05 -6.34
CA ILE A 190 4.03 -9.47 -5.24
C ILE A 190 3.17 -10.06 -4.15
N GLU A 191 3.40 -11.34 -3.88
CA GLU A 191 2.71 -12.06 -2.83
C GLU A 191 3.64 -12.28 -1.63
N ALA A 192 3.07 -12.17 -0.43
CA ALA A 192 3.74 -12.54 0.79
C ALA A 192 2.76 -13.28 1.70
N THR A 193 3.23 -14.37 2.31
CA THR A 193 2.42 -15.20 3.20
C THR A 193 3.18 -15.52 4.48
N ARG A 194 2.43 -15.77 5.56
CA ARG A 194 2.97 -16.25 6.83
C ARG A 194 1.94 -17.13 7.53
N ASP A 195 2.39 -18.28 7.99
CA ASP A 195 1.60 -19.16 8.85
C ASP A 195 1.77 -18.73 10.30
N LEU A 196 0.63 -18.59 10.98
CA LEU A 196 0.50 -18.25 12.38
C LEU A 196 -0.36 -19.32 13.05
N GLU A 197 -0.45 -19.28 14.38
CA GLU A 197 -1.30 -20.22 15.13
C GLU A 197 -2.76 -20.10 14.67
N GLY A 198 -3.25 -21.16 14.01
CA GLY A 198 -4.63 -21.28 13.50
C GLY A 198 -4.96 -20.49 12.23
N VAL A 199 -4.06 -19.65 11.72
CA VAL A 199 -4.37 -18.77 10.57
C VAL A 199 -3.19 -18.60 9.63
N ARG A 200 -3.45 -18.58 8.32
CA ARG A 200 -2.50 -18.14 7.29
C ARG A 200 -2.84 -16.72 6.88
N TYR A 201 -1.91 -15.80 7.12
CA TYR A 201 -1.96 -14.46 6.53
C TYR A 201 -1.44 -14.51 5.10
N ARG A 202 -2.13 -13.83 4.19
CA ARG A 202 -1.71 -13.62 2.80
C ARG A 202 -1.90 -12.16 2.43
N GLN A 203 -0.99 -11.62 1.64
CA GLN A 203 -1.19 -10.36 0.95
C GLN A 203 -0.70 -10.43 -0.49
N ALA A 204 -1.32 -9.61 -1.33
CA ALA A 204 -0.95 -9.41 -2.71
C ALA A 204 -0.94 -7.91 -3.04
N LEU A 205 0.19 -7.41 -3.53
CA LEU A 205 0.31 -6.06 -4.08
C LEU A 205 0.46 -6.19 -5.60
N THR A 206 -0.49 -5.63 -6.34
CA THR A 206 -0.50 -5.64 -7.80
C THR A 206 0.01 -4.31 -8.33
N PHE A 207 0.98 -4.38 -9.23
CA PHE A 207 1.61 -3.25 -9.89
C PHE A 207 1.36 -3.29 -11.40
N GLY A 208 1.04 -2.14 -11.96
CA GLY A 208 1.11 -1.91 -13.40
C GLY A 208 2.48 -1.34 -13.76
N ARG A 209 3.28 -2.08 -14.52
CA ARG A 209 4.61 -1.69 -14.98
C ARG A 209 4.55 -1.16 -16.41
N MET A 210 4.88 0.10 -16.56
CA MET A 210 4.99 0.74 -17.86
C MET A 210 6.35 0.41 -18.50
N PRO A 211 6.43 0.38 -19.84
CA PRO A 211 7.71 0.30 -20.55
C PRO A 211 8.68 1.38 -20.05
N GLY A 212 9.93 0.99 -19.79
CA GLY A 212 10.91 1.84 -19.09
C GLY A 212 11.01 1.61 -17.58
N GLY A 213 10.20 0.70 -17.01
CA GLY A 213 10.37 0.20 -15.65
C GLY A 213 9.62 0.97 -14.55
N HIS A 214 8.85 1.99 -14.92
CA HIS A 214 8.01 2.74 -13.97
C HIS A 214 6.83 1.87 -13.53
N ALA A 215 6.64 1.72 -12.22
CA ALA A 215 5.61 0.87 -11.64
C ALA A 215 4.64 1.68 -10.78
N HIS A 216 3.35 1.38 -10.88
CA HIS A 216 2.30 2.01 -10.07
C HIS A 216 1.51 0.92 -9.35
N LEU A 217 1.30 1.09 -8.04
CA LEU A 217 0.40 0.21 -7.28
C LEU A 217 -1.03 0.39 -7.78
N VAL A 218 -1.67 -0.69 -8.22
CA VAL A 218 -3.04 -0.69 -8.76
C VAL A 218 -4.03 -1.43 -7.87
N ALA A 219 -3.56 -2.36 -7.04
CA ALA A 219 -4.35 -3.06 -6.02
C ALA A 219 -3.45 -3.51 -4.87
N ALA A 220 -4.00 -3.56 -3.66
CA ALA A 220 -3.34 -4.11 -2.49
C ALA A 220 -4.38 -4.79 -1.60
N GLU A 221 -4.19 -6.08 -1.36
CA GLU A 221 -5.14 -6.94 -0.69
C GLU A 221 -4.44 -7.74 0.39
N ALA A 222 -5.13 -7.99 1.49
CA ALA A 222 -4.67 -8.87 2.54
C ALA A 222 -5.84 -9.65 3.11
N GLU A 223 -5.62 -10.94 3.35
CA GLU A 223 -6.61 -11.86 3.87
C GLU A 223 -6.00 -12.78 4.93
N ARG A 224 -6.90 -13.39 5.70
CA ARG A 224 -6.60 -14.36 6.74
C ARG A 224 -7.44 -15.58 6.47
N VAL A 225 -6.80 -16.71 6.26
CA VAL A 225 -7.47 -17.98 6.01
C VAL A 225 -7.28 -18.87 7.22
N ASP A 226 -8.38 -19.33 7.81
CA ASP A 226 -8.36 -20.33 8.87
C ASP A 226 -7.67 -21.60 8.35
N LEU A 227 -6.61 -22.04 9.05
CA LEU A 227 -5.85 -23.23 8.64
C LEU A 227 -6.70 -24.50 8.77
N ALA A 228 -7.63 -24.57 9.74
CA ALA A 228 -8.56 -25.70 9.86
C ALA A 228 -9.51 -25.78 8.67
N ALA A 229 -9.84 -24.64 8.04
CA ALA A 229 -10.65 -24.61 6.81
C ALA A 229 -9.87 -25.09 5.57
N LEU A 230 -8.53 -24.99 5.57
CA LEU A 230 -7.68 -25.49 4.48
C LEU A 230 -7.46 -27.01 4.56
N GLU A 231 -7.55 -27.60 5.76
CA GLU A 231 -7.38 -29.03 5.99
C GLU A 231 -8.64 -29.86 5.74
N SER A 232 -9.79 -29.22 5.48
CA SER A 232 -11.02 -29.92 5.08
C SER A 232 -11.03 -30.13 3.56
N PRO A 233 -10.73 -31.33 3.05
CA PRO A 233 -10.88 -31.58 1.62
C PRO A 233 -12.38 -31.67 1.34
N LEU A 234 -12.91 -30.73 0.55
CA LEU A 234 -14.19 -30.84 -0.15
C LEU A 234 -15.34 -31.48 0.65
N ALA A 235 -16.26 -30.65 1.15
CA ALA A 235 -17.67 -31.04 1.08
C ALA A 235 -18.07 -31.09 -0.41
N THR A 236 -17.62 -32.13 -1.12
CA THR A 236 -18.22 -32.57 -2.38
C THR A 236 -19.52 -33.29 -2.03
N ALA A 237 -20.63 -32.56 -2.13
CA ALA A 237 -21.93 -33.00 -2.65
C ALA A 237 -22.88 -31.80 -2.74
#